data_AF-A0AAD7A3Q8-F1
#
_entry.id   AF-A0AAD7A3Q8-F1
#
_cell.length_a   1.000
_cell.length_b   1.000
_cell.length_c   1.000
_cell.angle_alpha   90.00
_cell.angle_beta   90.00
_cell.angle_gamma   90.00
#
_symmetry.space_group_name_H-M   'P 1'
#
loop_
_entity.id
_entity.type
_entity.pdbx_description
1 polymer ?
#
loop_
_entity_poly.entity_id
_entity_poly.type
_entity_poly.pdbx_seq_one_letter_code
_entity_poly.pdbx_strand_id
1 'polypeptide(L)'
;MSSSTVVVPSNLTSEMVEFWGFKYREAKQEIEALKTRLLSNDKFLQDLITTSRNEQRIVQQRLESCCAEKNDLLVQVERLNTERLRLEHQIHSSYSQAALLADEAHRQRVAAVAELFNSTDFFLDQSFTPNLIGFLSAKDLDTISVPWQLYFIPQPPHAIPLRVEAPGQSGYWFYPFNLYPMDSPFDLIVEVEPKKWLYYGRYLTRVFQGFEMKLSEWMTLDEQVVPILAGRAFLDVLLVQTKMIFCSRVANQDLKLQAGQQASYAAQMHTRQSYDSGEWNIPSYTLQCIGYDVALCEALTVTAAKLHSERSISKLSLGKRQRTKTPSVSGFEGSTKAEGSIKLVRAAESENDLVDASSDGTEGFELTRATE
;
A
#
# COMPACT_ATOMS: atom_id res chain seq x y z
N MET A 1 -3.73 109.16 -46.00
CA MET A 1 -4.80 108.23 -45.60
C MET A 1 -5.85 108.26 -46.69
N SER A 2 -5.71 107.38 -47.66
CA SER A 2 -6.59 107.30 -48.83
C SER A 2 -7.59 106.18 -48.59
N SER A 3 -8.81 106.52 -48.16
CA SER A 3 -9.94 105.60 -48.17
C SER A 3 -10.38 105.39 -49.61
N SER A 4 -9.90 104.32 -50.23
CA SER A 4 -10.48 103.81 -51.47
C SER A 4 -11.84 103.19 -51.16
N THR A 5 -12.90 103.92 -51.47
CA THR A 5 -14.27 103.42 -51.43
C THR A 5 -14.49 102.50 -52.62
N VAL A 6 -14.47 101.19 -52.38
CA VAL A 6 -14.81 100.18 -53.40
C VAL A 6 -16.33 100.18 -53.58
N VAL A 7 -16.79 100.62 -54.75
CA VAL A 7 -18.21 100.55 -55.14
C VAL A 7 -18.52 99.10 -55.52
N VAL A 8 -19.26 98.41 -54.66
CA VAL A 8 -19.73 97.03 -54.90
C VAL A 8 -20.98 97.09 -55.79
N PRO A 9 -21.02 96.39 -56.94
CA PRO A 9 -22.20 96.33 -57.81
C PRO A 9 -23.43 95.78 -57.08
N SER A 10 -24.61 96.39 -57.26
CA SER A 10 -25.86 96.05 -56.56
C SER A 10 -26.45 94.66 -56.88
N ASN A 11 -25.89 93.98 -57.88
CA ASN A 11 -26.17 92.61 -58.30
C ASN A 11 -25.20 91.59 -57.66
N LEU A 12 -24.02 92.02 -57.19
CA LEU A 12 -23.05 91.19 -56.48
C LEU A 12 -23.46 90.97 -55.00
N THR A 13 -24.28 91.86 -54.46
CA THR A 13 -24.73 91.83 -53.05
C THR A 13 -25.74 90.71 -52.79
N SER A 14 -26.63 90.38 -53.75
CA SER A 14 -27.61 89.29 -53.60
C SER A 14 -26.95 87.92 -53.66
N GLU A 15 -26.06 87.70 -54.64
CA GLU A 15 -25.32 86.44 -54.79
C GLU A 15 -24.39 86.17 -53.60
N MET A 16 -23.74 87.20 -53.05
CA MET A 16 -22.97 87.08 -51.82
C MET A 16 -23.84 86.66 -50.63
N VAL A 17 -25.03 87.25 -50.46
CA VAL A 17 -25.93 86.89 -49.36
C VAL A 17 -26.42 85.45 -49.50
N GLU A 18 -26.74 84.98 -50.72
CA GLU A 18 -27.13 83.60 -50.98
C GLU A 18 -25.97 82.61 -50.75
N PHE A 19 -24.76 82.94 -51.22
CA PHE A 19 -23.56 82.15 -51.00
C PHE A 19 -23.24 82.01 -49.51
N TRP A 20 -23.22 83.13 -48.78
CA TRP A 20 -22.96 83.11 -47.34
C TRP A 20 -24.10 82.45 -46.56
N GLY A 21 -25.35 82.61 -46.97
CA GLY A 21 -26.50 81.90 -46.40
C GLY A 21 -26.46 80.38 -46.64
N PHE A 22 -25.98 79.93 -47.80
CA PHE A 22 -25.72 78.52 -48.08
C PHE A 22 -24.57 77.98 -47.22
N LYS A 23 -23.42 78.67 -47.20
CA LYS A 23 -22.26 78.28 -46.38
C LYS A 23 -22.57 78.24 -44.90
N TYR A 24 -23.37 79.18 -44.41
CA TYR A 24 -23.85 79.19 -43.04
C TYR A 24 -24.75 77.98 -42.73
N ARG A 25 -25.65 77.60 -43.64
CA ARG A 25 -26.51 76.41 -43.46
C ARG A 25 -25.69 75.11 -43.47
N GLU A 26 -24.73 74.97 -44.38
CA GLU A 26 -23.82 73.83 -44.46
C GLU A 26 -23.01 73.70 -43.16
N ALA A 27 -22.37 74.79 -42.72
CA ALA A 27 -21.61 74.81 -41.45
C ALA A 27 -22.51 74.52 -40.24
N LYS A 28 -23.74 75.03 -40.21
CA LYS A 28 -24.71 74.72 -39.15
C LYS A 28 -25.09 73.24 -39.14
N GLN A 29 -25.33 72.63 -40.31
CA GLN A 29 -25.64 71.20 -40.42
C GLN A 29 -24.46 70.34 -39.98
N GLU A 30 -23.24 70.69 -40.39
CA GLU A 30 -22.02 70.00 -39.96
C GLU A 30 -21.82 70.11 -38.45
N ILE A 31 -22.04 71.29 -37.85
CA ILE A 31 -21.99 71.47 -36.40
C ILE A 31 -23.02 70.60 -35.69
N GLU A 32 -24.26 70.52 -36.17
CA GLU A 32 -25.28 69.65 -35.56
C GLU A 32 -24.96 68.15 -35.75
N ALA A 33 -24.37 67.75 -36.88
CA ALA A 33 -23.88 66.39 -37.10
C ALA A 33 -22.72 66.04 -36.16
N LEU A 34 -21.78 66.97 -35.94
CA LEU A 34 -20.69 66.78 -34.99
C LEU A 34 -21.19 66.71 -33.55
N LYS A 35 -22.16 67.55 -33.16
CA LYS A 35 -22.81 67.49 -31.84
C LYS A 35 -23.50 66.15 -31.59
N THR A 36 -24.27 65.66 -32.57
CA THR A 36 -24.96 64.36 -32.44
C THR A 36 -23.97 63.20 -32.34
N ARG A 37 -22.88 63.23 -33.11
CA ARG A 37 -21.79 62.24 -33.03
C ARG A 37 -21.07 62.31 -31.67
N LEU A 38 -20.79 63.51 -31.17
CA LEU A 38 -20.18 63.72 -29.86
C LEU A 38 -21.07 63.11 -28.76
N LEU A 39 -22.37 63.42 -28.75
CA LEU A 39 -23.33 62.87 -27.80
C LEU A 39 -23.43 61.34 -27.87
N SER A 40 -23.40 60.77 -29.08
CA SER A 40 -23.40 59.31 -29.26
C SER A 40 -22.12 58.67 -28.72
N ASN A 41 -20.96 59.28 -28.96
CA ASN A 41 -19.68 58.80 -28.44
C ASN A 41 -19.62 58.92 -26.91
N ASP A 42 -20.10 60.03 -26.35
CA ASP A 42 -20.17 60.23 -24.90
C ASP A 42 -21.06 59.17 -24.24
N LYS A 43 -22.22 58.88 -24.84
CA LYS A 43 -23.10 57.80 -24.38
C LYS A 43 -22.39 56.45 -24.44
N PHE A 44 -21.74 56.13 -25.55
CA PHE A 44 -21.00 54.87 -25.68
C PHE A 44 -19.88 54.74 -24.65
N LEU A 45 -19.12 55.80 -24.40
CA LEU A 45 -18.06 55.81 -23.37
C LEU A 45 -18.64 55.64 -21.97
N GLN A 46 -19.78 56.25 -21.65
CA GLN A 46 -20.47 56.03 -20.38
C GLN A 46 -20.96 54.58 -20.23
N ASP A 47 -21.53 54.01 -21.28
CA ASP A 47 -21.98 52.61 -21.30
C ASP A 47 -20.78 51.65 -21.13
N LEU A 48 -19.63 51.95 -21.74
CA LEU A 48 -18.40 51.16 -21.59
C LEU A 48 -17.82 51.28 -20.17
N ILE A 49 -17.76 52.48 -19.60
CA ILE A 49 -17.28 52.73 -18.23
C ILE A 49 -18.17 52.01 -17.22
N THR A 50 -19.50 52.06 -17.39
CA THR A 50 -20.44 51.39 -16.49
C THR A 50 -20.33 49.87 -16.60
N THR A 51 -20.19 49.33 -17.81
CA THR A 51 -19.96 47.89 -18.03
C THR A 51 -18.65 47.43 -17.38
N SER A 52 -17.55 48.14 -17.64
CA SER A 52 -16.24 47.81 -17.06
C SER A 52 -16.24 47.86 -15.53
N ARG A 53 -16.90 48.86 -14.93
CA ARG A 53 -17.07 48.95 -13.46
C ARG A 53 -17.89 47.79 -12.90
N ASN A 54 -18.95 47.38 -13.59
CA ASN A 54 -19.77 46.24 -13.17
C ASN A 54 -18.99 44.92 -13.25
N GLU A 55 -18.24 44.70 -14.33
CA GLU A 55 -17.36 43.54 -14.46
C GLU A 55 -16.28 43.51 -13.39
N GLN A 56 -15.62 44.63 -13.13
CA GLN A 56 -14.63 44.76 -12.06
C GLN A 56 -15.23 44.41 -10.70
N ARG A 57 -16.44 44.88 -10.41
CA ARG A 57 -17.16 44.55 -9.17
C ARG A 57 -17.48 43.06 -9.07
N ILE A 58 -17.93 42.42 -10.14
CA ILE A 58 -18.23 40.98 -10.17
C ILE A 58 -16.96 40.17 -9.95
N VAL A 59 -15.85 40.53 -10.61
CA VAL A 59 -14.55 39.85 -10.43
C VAL A 59 -14.05 40.01 -9.00
N GLN A 60 -14.16 41.22 -8.43
CA GLN A 60 -13.77 41.46 -7.05
C GLN A 60 -14.59 40.61 -6.07
N GLN A 61 -15.92 40.55 -6.22
CA GLN A 61 -16.78 39.71 -5.38
C GLN A 61 -16.43 38.22 -5.50
N ARG A 62 -16.13 37.75 -6.71
CA ARG A 62 -15.70 36.35 -6.92
C ARG A 62 -14.34 36.08 -6.28
N LEU A 63 -13.40 37.02 -6.37
CA LEU A 63 -12.10 36.89 -5.73
C LEU A 63 -12.23 36.83 -4.21
N GLU A 64 -13.02 37.72 -3.61
CA GLU A 64 -13.30 37.73 -2.17
C GLU A 64 -13.94 36.41 -1.71
N SER A 65 -14.94 35.91 -2.46
CA SER A 65 -15.56 34.61 -2.19
C SER A 65 -14.56 33.45 -2.29
N CYS A 66 -13.70 33.45 -3.30
CA CYS A 66 -12.67 32.42 -3.50
C CYS A 66 -11.60 32.47 -2.41
N CYS A 67 -11.20 33.67 -1.96
CA CYS A 67 -10.28 33.84 -0.84
C CYS A 67 -10.88 33.32 0.47
N ALA A 68 -12.17 33.58 0.72
CA ALA A 68 -12.87 33.04 1.89
C ALA A 68 -12.88 31.50 1.88
N GLU A 69 -13.28 30.90 0.74
CA GLU A 69 -13.30 29.44 0.58
C GLU A 69 -11.90 28.82 0.75
N LYS A 70 -10.86 29.43 0.18
CA LYS A 70 -9.47 28.99 0.35
C LYS A 70 -9.08 28.96 1.83
N ASN A 71 -9.39 30.02 2.58
CA ASN A 71 -9.06 30.10 4.00
C ASN A 71 -9.82 29.04 4.81
N ASP A 72 -11.10 28.82 4.51
CA ASP A 72 -11.91 27.79 5.15
C ASP A 72 -11.34 26.38 4.88
N LEU A 73 -10.91 26.10 3.65
CA LEU A 73 -10.26 24.84 3.30
C LEU A 73 -8.91 24.65 4.01
N LEU A 74 -8.09 25.69 4.13
CA LEU A 74 -6.83 25.62 4.86
C LEU A 74 -7.04 25.24 6.33
N VAL A 75 -8.03 25.85 6.99
CA VAL A 75 -8.41 25.51 8.37
C VAL A 75 -8.90 24.05 8.48
N GLN A 76 -9.68 23.58 7.50
CA GLN A 76 -10.13 22.18 7.48
C GLN A 76 -8.98 21.19 7.31
N VAL A 77 -8.01 21.49 6.44
CA VAL A 77 -6.82 20.64 6.21
C VAL A 77 -5.97 20.58 7.48
N GLU A 78 -5.75 21.70 8.17
CA GLU A 78 -5.00 21.72 9.43
C GLU A 78 -5.69 20.90 10.53
N ARG A 79 -7.02 21.03 10.65
CA ARG A 79 -7.83 20.23 11.58
C ARG A 79 -7.70 18.73 11.30
N LEU A 80 -7.87 18.32 10.03
CA LEU A 80 -7.75 16.92 9.62
C LEU A 80 -6.34 16.37 9.81
N ASN A 81 -5.30 17.17 9.55
CA ASN A 81 -3.92 16.78 9.81
C ASN A 81 -3.65 16.54 11.30
N THR A 82 -4.16 17.42 12.17
CA THR A 82 -4.05 17.28 13.62
C THR A 82 -4.77 16.02 14.11
N GLU A 83 -5.98 15.77 13.60
CA GLU A 83 -6.74 14.57 13.92
C GLU A 83 -6.04 13.29 13.44
N ARG A 84 -5.49 13.30 12.22
CA ARG A 84 -4.70 12.19 11.66
C ARG A 84 -3.51 11.86 12.56
N LEU A 85 -2.71 12.85 12.94
CA LEU A 85 -1.55 12.66 13.82
C LEU A 85 -1.95 12.09 15.18
N ARG A 86 -3.06 12.58 15.75
CA ARG A 86 -3.62 12.06 17.01
C ARG A 86 -4.02 10.58 16.89
N LEU A 87 -4.73 10.22 15.82
CA LEU A 87 -5.17 8.84 15.57
C LEU A 87 -3.98 7.92 15.29
N GLU A 88 -2.98 8.38 14.55
CA GLU A 88 -1.74 7.66 14.28
C GLU A 88 -0.99 7.33 15.59
N HIS A 89 -0.86 8.32 16.48
CA HIS A 89 -0.28 8.11 17.81
C HIS A 89 -1.10 7.10 18.64
N GLN A 90 -2.43 7.20 18.60
CA GLN A 90 -3.31 6.27 19.32
C GLN A 90 -3.16 4.83 18.80
N ILE A 91 -3.14 4.64 17.49
CA ILE A 91 -2.94 3.34 16.84
C ILE A 91 -1.58 2.75 17.25
N HIS A 92 -0.51 3.54 17.18
CA HIS A 92 0.82 3.09 17.58
C HIS A 92 0.88 2.67 19.06
N SER A 93 0.26 3.45 19.95
CA SER A 93 0.17 3.12 21.38
C SER A 93 -0.62 1.82 21.62
N SER A 94 -1.76 1.64 20.94
CA SER A 94 -2.54 0.40 21.03
C SER A 94 -1.77 -0.83 20.55
N TYR A 95 -1.00 -0.70 19.45
CA TYR A 95 -0.15 -1.79 18.97
C TYR A 95 1.00 -2.12 19.93
N SER A 96 1.64 -1.11 20.50
CA SER A 96 2.67 -1.32 21.53
C SER A 96 2.10 -2.07 22.75
N GLN A 97 0.90 -1.70 23.21
CA GLN A 97 0.21 -2.40 24.29
C GLN A 97 -0.15 -3.85 23.91
N ALA A 98 -0.63 -4.07 22.68
CA ALA A 98 -0.93 -5.41 22.18
C ALA A 98 0.32 -6.30 22.14
N ALA A 99 1.47 -5.77 21.68
CA ALA A 99 2.73 -6.49 21.68
C ALA A 99 3.16 -6.91 23.09
N LEU A 100 3.10 -6.02 24.08
CA LEU A 100 3.41 -6.34 25.48
C LEU A 100 2.51 -7.43 26.05
N LEU A 101 1.20 -7.38 25.74
CA LEU A 101 0.24 -8.40 26.16
C LEU A 101 0.45 -9.73 25.44
N ALA A 102 0.88 -9.71 24.17
CA ALA A 102 1.22 -10.90 23.41
C ALA A 102 2.46 -11.60 23.99
N ASP A 103 3.49 -10.83 24.34
CA ASP A 103 4.69 -11.34 25.02
C ASP A 103 4.36 -11.93 26.39
N GLU A 104 3.49 -11.29 27.16
CA GLU A 104 3.01 -11.84 28.42
C GLU A 104 2.29 -13.19 28.24
N ALA A 105 1.36 -13.28 27.29
CA ALA A 105 0.67 -14.54 26.98
C ALA A 105 1.64 -15.64 26.51
N HIS A 106 2.68 -15.28 25.75
CA HIS A 106 3.74 -16.19 25.37
C HIS A 106 4.51 -16.71 26.59
N ARG A 107 4.98 -15.83 27.48
CA ARG A 107 5.72 -16.21 28.70
C ARG A 107 4.90 -17.14 29.60
N GLN A 108 3.62 -16.85 29.77
CA GLN A 108 2.71 -17.69 30.56
C GLN A 108 2.60 -19.11 29.99
N ARG A 109 2.49 -19.25 28.66
CA ARG A 109 2.47 -20.58 28.04
C ARG A 109 3.78 -21.32 28.11
N VAL A 110 4.91 -20.63 27.92
CA VAL A 110 6.23 -21.25 28.08
C VAL A 110 6.41 -21.79 29.49
N ALA A 111 6.04 -20.99 30.52
CA ALA A 111 6.06 -21.44 31.91
C ALA A 111 5.16 -22.66 32.15
N ALA A 112 3.94 -22.65 31.60
CA ALA A 112 3.02 -23.78 31.74
C ALA A 112 3.48 -25.05 31.00
N VAL A 113 4.09 -24.92 29.82
CA VAL A 113 4.71 -26.04 29.10
C VAL A 113 5.89 -26.61 29.89
N ALA A 114 6.72 -25.74 30.48
CA ALA A 114 7.83 -26.16 31.34
C ALA A 114 7.36 -26.94 32.57
N GLU A 115 6.24 -26.52 33.18
CA GLU A 115 5.60 -27.22 34.29
C GLU A 115 5.03 -28.58 33.86
N LEU A 116 4.42 -28.67 32.67
CA LEU A 116 3.80 -29.89 32.16
C LEU A 116 4.81 -30.97 31.75
N PHE A 117 5.97 -30.58 31.21
CA PHE A 117 6.87 -31.51 30.52
C PHE A 117 8.26 -31.65 31.12
N ASN A 118 8.50 -31.18 32.35
CA ASN A 118 9.82 -31.16 33.01
C ASN A 118 10.93 -30.63 32.09
N SER A 119 11.42 -29.40 32.34
CA SER A 119 12.46 -28.77 31.51
C SER A 119 13.79 -29.53 31.39
N THR A 120 13.95 -30.69 32.04
CA THR A 120 15.13 -31.55 31.96
C THR A 120 15.03 -32.65 30.90
N ASP A 121 13.85 -32.91 30.35
CA ASP A 121 13.62 -34.02 29.42
C ASP A 121 14.02 -33.64 27.99
N PHE A 122 15.32 -33.40 27.80
CA PHE A 122 15.92 -33.23 26.48
C PHE A 122 16.25 -34.61 25.90
N PHE A 123 15.68 -34.94 24.74
CA PHE A 123 16.04 -36.17 24.01
C PHE A 123 17.39 -36.06 23.31
N LEU A 124 17.93 -34.85 23.18
CA LEU A 124 19.15 -34.55 22.46
C LEU A 124 20.15 -33.86 23.37
N ASP A 125 21.44 -34.10 23.11
CA ASP A 125 22.52 -33.35 23.76
C ASP A 125 22.42 -31.87 23.39
N GLN A 126 22.78 -30.97 24.32
CA GLN A 126 22.86 -29.53 24.07
C GLN A 126 23.85 -29.17 22.96
N SER A 127 24.82 -30.06 22.70
CA SER A 127 25.77 -29.92 21.59
C SER A 127 25.20 -30.34 20.22
N PHE A 128 24.00 -30.90 20.17
CA PHE A 128 23.41 -31.41 18.94
C PHE A 128 23.05 -30.27 17.97
N THR A 129 23.66 -30.30 16.78
CA THR A 129 23.35 -29.38 15.69
C THR A 129 22.47 -30.08 14.65
N PRO A 130 21.19 -29.71 14.51
CA PRO A 130 20.28 -30.36 13.58
C PRO A 130 20.64 -30.01 12.12
N ASN A 131 20.50 -30.98 11.22
CA ASN A 131 20.79 -30.79 9.80
C ASN A 131 19.61 -30.12 9.08
N LEU A 132 19.90 -29.10 8.27
CA LEU A 132 18.91 -28.48 7.39
C LEU A 132 18.64 -29.35 6.16
N ILE A 133 17.37 -29.61 5.90
CA ILE A 133 16.89 -30.44 4.80
C ILE A 133 16.37 -29.50 3.69
N GLY A 134 17.03 -29.49 2.54
CA GLY A 134 16.59 -28.70 1.38
C GLY A 134 15.62 -29.45 0.49
N PHE A 135 14.37 -29.01 0.37
CA PHE A 135 13.44 -29.51 -0.66
C PHE A 135 12.40 -28.47 -1.06
N LEU A 136 11.87 -28.58 -2.29
CA LEU A 136 10.95 -27.59 -2.85
C LEU A 136 9.51 -27.80 -2.44
N SER A 137 9.10 -29.05 -2.18
CA SER A 137 7.73 -29.39 -1.79
C SER A 137 7.71 -30.58 -0.85
N ALA A 138 6.87 -30.54 0.19
CA ALA A 138 6.65 -31.68 1.08
C ALA A 138 6.25 -32.96 0.32
N LYS A 139 5.55 -32.82 -0.81
CA LYS A 139 5.17 -33.94 -1.70
C LYS A 139 6.37 -34.68 -2.29
N ASP A 140 7.53 -34.03 -2.40
CA ASP A 140 8.74 -34.68 -2.90
C ASP A 140 9.22 -35.79 -1.93
N LEU A 141 8.76 -35.77 -0.67
CA LEU A 141 9.14 -36.73 0.38
C LEU A 141 8.13 -37.84 0.63
N ASP A 142 7.06 -37.93 -0.16
CA ASP A 142 6.04 -39.00 -0.06
C ASP A 142 6.63 -40.40 -0.30
N THR A 143 7.86 -40.49 -0.79
CA THR A 143 8.59 -41.76 -1.03
C THR A 143 9.15 -42.40 0.23
N ILE A 144 9.27 -41.64 1.33
CA ILE A 144 9.82 -42.15 2.59
C ILE A 144 8.72 -42.90 3.33
N SER A 145 8.83 -44.23 3.35
CA SER A 145 7.94 -45.07 4.16
C SER A 145 8.34 -44.97 5.63
N VAL A 146 7.50 -44.29 6.40
CA VAL A 146 7.60 -44.21 7.86
C VAL A 146 6.38 -44.87 8.51
N PRO A 147 6.53 -45.47 9.70
CA PRO A 147 5.41 -46.04 10.44
C PRO A 147 4.44 -44.98 10.99
N TRP A 148 4.86 -43.72 11.04
CA TRP A 148 4.08 -42.58 11.53
C TRP A 148 3.90 -41.54 10.43
N GLN A 149 2.96 -40.63 10.64
CA GLN A 149 2.73 -39.54 9.70
C GLN A 149 3.83 -38.48 9.79
N LEU A 150 4.30 -38.00 8.64
CA LEU A 150 5.13 -36.79 8.55
C LEU A 150 4.22 -35.55 8.50
N TYR A 151 4.43 -34.60 9.41
CA TYR A 151 3.69 -33.34 9.48
C TYR A 151 4.60 -32.16 9.13
N PHE A 152 4.29 -31.48 8.02
CA PHE A 152 5.10 -30.36 7.51
C PHE A 152 4.42 -29.03 7.83
N ILE A 153 5.14 -28.14 8.51
CA ILE A 153 4.67 -26.78 8.82
C ILE A 153 5.52 -25.76 8.06
N PRO A 154 4.93 -24.97 7.15
CA PRO A 154 5.65 -23.89 6.47
C PRO A 154 5.88 -22.70 7.39
N GLN A 155 6.78 -21.80 7.01
CA GLN A 155 7.02 -20.56 7.75
C GLN A 155 5.81 -19.61 7.62
N PRO A 156 5.54 -18.72 8.60
CA PRO A 156 4.72 -17.55 8.37
C PRO A 156 5.12 -16.83 7.07
N PRO A 157 4.15 -16.39 6.25
CA PRO A 157 2.74 -16.23 6.57
C PRO A 157 1.84 -17.45 6.29
N HIS A 158 2.41 -18.60 5.89
CA HIS A 158 1.60 -19.74 5.43
C HIS A 158 1.03 -20.61 6.56
N ALA A 159 1.46 -20.37 7.80
CA ALA A 159 1.00 -21.02 9.02
C ALA A 159 0.97 -20.06 10.21
N ILE A 160 0.13 -20.37 11.19
CA ILE A 160 0.13 -19.69 12.49
C ILE A 160 1.40 -20.10 13.29
N PRO A 161 1.93 -19.25 14.18
CA PRO A 161 3.17 -19.55 14.90
C PRO A 161 3.17 -20.90 15.63
N LEU A 162 4.21 -21.67 15.35
CA LEU A 162 4.67 -22.80 16.16
C LEU A 162 5.68 -22.30 17.19
N ARG A 163 5.59 -22.76 18.44
CA ARG A 163 6.52 -22.40 19.52
C ARG A 163 7.15 -23.65 20.10
N VAL A 164 8.28 -24.03 19.52
CA VAL A 164 9.18 -25.09 20.00
C VAL A 164 10.60 -24.53 19.91
N GLU A 165 11.31 -24.45 21.04
CA GLU A 165 12.59 -23.73 21.12
C GLU A 165 13.70 -24.44 20.35
N ALA A 166 13.78 -25.77 20.46
CA ALA A 166 14.74 -26.59 19.73
C ALA A 166 14.18 -27.97 19.36
N PRO A 167 14.79 -28.67 18.39
CA PRO A 167 14.46 -30.07 18.14
C PRO A 167 14.58 -30.93 19.40
N GLY A 168 13.71 -31.92 19.53
CA GLY A 168 13.67 -32.82 20.67
C GLY A 168 13.07 -32.20 21.94
N GLN A 169 12.49 -31.00 21.86
CA GLN A 169 11.85 -30.34 23.00
C GLN A 169 10.34 -30.25 22.84
N SER A 170 9.64 -30.29 23.97
CA SER A 170 8.20 -30.03 24.03
C SER A 170 7.89 -28.54 23.83
N GLY A 171 6.68 -28.23 23.38
CA GLY A 171 6.26 -26.87 23.08
C GLY A 171 4.76 -26.74 22.90
N TYR A 172 4.33 -25.79 22.09
CA TYR A 172 2.93 -25.61 21.74
C TYR A 172 2.76 -25.00 20.34
N TRP A 173 1.55 -25.15 19.80
CA TRP A 173 1.14 -24.57 18.52
C TRP A 173 -0.34 -24.21 18.53
N PHE A 174 -0.78 -23.48 17.51
CA PHE A 174 -2.16 -23.06 17.36
C PHE A 174 -2.79 -23.69 16.13
N TYR A 175 -4.01 -24.18 16.30
CA TYR A 175 -4.89 -24.67 15.23
C TYR A 175 -4.14 -25.45 14.11
N PRO A 176 -3.59 -26.64 14.41
CA PRO A 176 -2.95 -27.44 13.40
C PRO A 176 -3.98 -27.84 12.34
N PHE A 177 -3.67 -27.57 11.08
CA PHE A 177 -4.55 -27.91 9.96
C PHE A 177 -4.70 -29.42 9.86
N ASN A 178 -5.92 -29.90 9.63
CA ASN A 178 -6.25 -31.33 9.60
C ASN A 178 -5.78 -32.03 10.87
N LEU A 179 -6.36 -31.64 12.01
CA LEU A 179 -6.15 -32.31 13.29
C LEU A 179 -6.20 -33.82 13.09
N TYR A 180 -5.03 -34.43 13.16
CA TYR A 180 -4.88 -35.88 13.24
C TYR A 180 -5.57 -36.36 14.52
N PRO A 181 -5.88 -37.66 14.62
CA PRO A 181 -6.42 -38.20 15.86
C PRO A 181 -5.57 -37.72 17.02
N MET A 182 -6.22 -37.03 17.97
CA MET A 182 -5.58 -36.66 19.24
C MET A 182 -4.93 -37.93 19.80
N ASP A 183 -3.71 -37.80 20.32
CA ASP A 183 -2.90 -38.91 20.84
C ASP A 183 -2.27 -39.87 19.80
N SER A 184 -2.32 -39.58 18.50
CA SER A 184 -1.50 -40.29 17.52
C SER A 184 -0.11 -39.66 17.40
N PRO A 185 0.99 -40.44 17.51
CA PRO A 185 2.33 -39.96 17.20
C PRO A 185 2.47 -39.45 15.76
N PHE A 186 3.22 -38.37 15.58
CA PHE A 186 3.62 -37.88 14.28
C PHE A 186 5.04 -37.29 14.34
N ASP A 187 5.71 -37.28 13.20
CA ASP A 187 7.05 -36.70 13.04
C ASP A 187 6.91 -35.27 12.49
N LEU A 188 7.44 -34.29 13.22
CA LEU A 188 7.27 -32.86 12.94
C LEU A 188 8.46 -32.33 12.13
N ILE A 189 8.17 -31.71 10.98
CA ILE A 189 9.14 -31.03 10.11
C ILE A 189 8.68 -29.59 9.89
N VAL A 190 9.57 -28.63 10.15
CA VAL A 190 9.24 -27.21 10.14
C VAL A 190 10.14 -26.48 9.16
N GLU A 191 9.57 -25.59 8.35
CA GLU A 191 10.32 -24.69 7.49
C GLU A 191 10.92 -23.56 8.32
N VAL A 192 12.25 -23.52 8.42
CA VAL A 192 12.99 -22.51 9.19
C VAL A 192 13.50 -21.37 8.32
N GLU A 193 13.72 -21.64 7.03
CA GLU A 193 13.97 -20.65 5.98
C GLU A 193 13.22 -21.09 4.71
N PRO A 194 12.95 -20.19 3.74
CA PRO A 194 12.26 -20.57 2.51
C PRO A 194 12.91 -21.79 1.83
N LYS A 195 12.15 -22.90 1.76
CA LYS A 195 12.55 -24.21 1.20
C LYS A 195 13.65 -24.95 1.99
N LYS A 196 13.96 -24.52 3.21
CA LYS A 196 14.82 -25.23 4.15
C LYS A 196 14.03 -25.68 5.36
N TRP A 197 14.11 -26.97 5.62
CA TRP A 197 13.27 -27.64 6.59
C TRP A 197 14.13 -28.25 7.68
N LEU A 198 13.59 -28.32 8.89
CA LEU A 198 14.23 -28.88 10.06
C LEU A 198 13.34 -29.97 10.62
N TYR A 199 13.90 -31.15 10.86
CA TYR A 199 13.20 -32.19 11.61
C TYR A 199 13.29 -31.88 13.10
N TYR A 200 12.13 -31.65 13.72
CA TYR A 200 12.02 -31.29 15.14
C TYR A 200 11.93 -32.52 16.04
N GLY A 201 11.44 -33.66 15.56
CA GLY A 201 11.29 -34.89 16.36
C GLY A 201 9.89 -35.49 16.22
N ARG A 202 9.59 -36.43 17.11
CA ARG A 202 8.30 -37.12 17.20
C ARG A 202 7.48 -36.55 18.33
N TYR A 203 6.21 -36.25 18.05
CA TYR A 203 5.33 -35.52 18.95
C TYR A 203 3.98 -36.20 19.16
N LEU A 204 3.39 -35.91 20.32
CA LEU A 204 1.97 -36.07 20.60
C LEU A 204 1.34 -34.67 20.77
N THR A 205 0.13 -34.49 20.27
CA THR A 205 -0.62 -33.24 20.41
C THR A 205 -1.82 -33.43 21.34
N ARG A 206 -2.05 -32.45 22.22
CA ARG A 206 -3.22 -32.41 23.12
C ARG A 206 -3.76 -31.00 23.26
N VAL A 207 -5.04 -30.85 23.59
CA VAL A 207 -5.64 -29.53 23.82
C VAL A 207 -4.95 -28.84 24.99
N PHE A 208 -4.52 -27.59 24.79
CA PHE A 208 -3.90 -26.76 25.83
C PHE A 208 -4.93 -25.82 26.44
N GLN A 209 -5.79 -26.37 27.30
CA GLN A 209 -6.95 -25.68 27.84
C GLN A 209 -6.59 -24.43 28.64
N GLY A 210 -7.26 -23.31 28.38
CA GLY A 210 -7.02 -22.02 29.06
C GLY A 210 -5.87 -21.20 28.47
N PHE A 211 -5.15 -21.77 27.50
CA PHE A 211 -3.98 -21.18 26.85
C PHE A 211 -4.24 -20.91 25.35
N GLU A 212 -5.51 -20.68 24.99
CA GLU A 212 -5.92 -20.22 23.66
C GLU A 212 -5.15 -18.95 23.28
N MET A 213 -5.01 -18.70 21.97
CA MET A 213 -4.38 -17.47 21.49
C MET A 213 -5.14 -16.26 22.03
N LYS A 214 -4.42 -15.32 22.65
CA LYS A 214 -5.06 -14.09 23.13
C LYS A 214 -5.26 -13.13 21.95
N LEU A 215 -6.28 -12.27 22.05
CA LEU A 215 -6.59 -11.28 21.02
C LEU A 215 -5.38 -10.38 20.71
N SER A 216 -4.60 -10.00 21.73
CA SER A 216 -3.36 -9.25 21.57
C SER A 216 -2.37 -9.93 20.61
N GLU A 217 -2.17 -11.24 20.76
CA GLU A 217 -1.30 -12.01 19.87
C GLU A 217 -1.85 -12.06 18.46
N TRP A 218 -3.16 -12.32 18.33
CA TRP A 218 -3.83 -12.30 17.04
C TRP A 218 -3.63 -10.97 16.35
N MET A 219 -3.82 -9.84 17.03
CA MET A 219 -3.59 -8.50 16.47
C MET A 219 -2.19 -8.36 15.88
N THR A 220 -1.17 -8.87 16.59
CA THR A 220 0.25 -8.77 16.21
C THR A 220 0.75 -9.72 15.13
N LEU A 221 -0.02 -10.75 14.72
CA LEU A 221 0.48 -11.79 13.79
C LEU A 221 0.98 -11.28 12.43
N ASP A 222 0.39 -10.21 11.92
CA ASP A 222 0.71 -9.64 10.61
C ASP A 222 1.39 -8.25 10.73
N GLU A 223 1.79 -7.83 11.93
CA GLU A 223 2.38 -6.50 12.18
C GLU A 223 3.86 -6.38 11.83
N GLN A 224 4.54 -7.48 11.46
CA GLN A 224 5.91 -7.42 10.92
C GLN A 224 5.99 -6.81 9.50
N VAL A 225 4.99 -6.04 9.08
CA VAL A 225 5.14 -5.09 7.98
C VAL A 225 6.09 -4.01 8.46
N VAL A 226 7.37 -4.19 8.13
CA VAL A 226 8.41 -3.17 8.25
C VAL A 226 7.80 -1.82 7.89
N PRO A 227 7.78 -0.83 8.79
CA PRO A 227 7.36 0.51 8.42
C PRO A 227 8.34 0.96 7.34
N ILE A 228 7.90 0.95 6.07
CA ILE A 228 8.61 1.55 4.94
C ILE A 228 8.53 3.07 5.13
N LEU A 229 9.20 3.55 6.16
CA LEU A 229 9.66 4.92 6.32
C LEU A 229 10.98 5.04 5.56
N ALA A 230 10.93 4.84 4.24
CA ALA A 230 12.03 5.18 3.34
C ALA A 230 11.54 5.37 1.90
N GLY A 231 10.51 6.20 1.72
CA GLY A 231 10.39 7.09 0.55
C GLY A 231 10.52 6.52 -0.87
N ARG A 232 10.24 5.24 -1.14
CA ARG A 232 10.18 4.70 -2.52
C ARG A 232 9.09 3.64 -2.70
N ALA A 233 8.11 4.01 -3.53
CA ALA A 233 7.25 3.15 -4.36
C ALA A 233 6.56 1.94 -3.70
N PHE A 234 5.38 2.17 -3.11
CA PHE A 234 4.06 1.63 -3.47
C PHE A 234 3.90 0.23 -4.14
N LEU A 235 4.78 -0.74 -3.92
CA LEU A 235 4.63 -2.11 -4.41
C LEU A 235 5.34 -3.12 -3.50
N ASP A 236 4.87 -3.23 -2.24
CA ASP A 236 5.04 -4.43 -1.40
C ASP A 236 3.94 -4.48 -0.32
N VAL A 237 2.69 -4.33 -0.78
CA VAL A 237 1.46 -4.64 -0.04
C VAL A 237 1.36 -6.18 0.08
N LEU A 238 2.27 -6.80 0.85
CA LEU A 238 2.37 -8.26 0.93
C LEU A 238 2.26 -8.85 2.34
N LEU A 239 1.88 -8.07 3.35
CA LEU A 239 1.94 -8.52 4.75
C LEU A 239 0.61 -8.40 5.51
N VAL A 240 -0.45 -9.03 4.98
CA VAL A 240 -1.60 -9.51 5.79
C VAL A 240 -2.01 -10.90 5.30
N GLN A 241 -1.03 -11.78 5.13
CA GLN A 241 -1.28 -13.09 4.55
C GLN A 241 -1.65 -14.11 5.62
N THR A 242 -1.11 -14.04 6.84
CA THR A 242 -1.29 -15.11 7.84
C THR A 242 -2.73 -15.21 8.29
N LYS A 243 -3.33 -14.08 8.72
CA LYS A 243 -4.73 -14.05 9.15
C LYS A 243 -5.68 -14.47 8.04
N MET A 244 -5.51 -13.92 6.84
CA MET A 244 -6.40 -14.21 5.72
C MET A 244 -6.29 -15.66 5.25
N ILE A 245 -5.08 -16.23 5.19
CA ILE A 245 -4.87 -17.64 4.87
C ILE A 245 -5.54 -18.52 5.92
N PHE A 246 -5.38 -18.20 7.20
CA PHE A 246 -6.05 -18.91 8.28
C PHE A 246 -7.57 -18.84 8.19
N CYS A 247 -8.15 -17.64 8.11
CA CYS A 247 -9.59 -17.44 8.02
C CYS A 247 -10.19 -18.09 6.78
N SER A 248 -9.48 -18.09 5.64
CA SER A 248 -9.90 -18.81 4.44
C SER A 248 -10.01 -20.32 4.70
N ARG A 249 -9.04 -20.90 5.41
CA ARG A 249 -9.05 -22.33 5.75
C ARG A 249 -10.17 -22.67 6.73
N VAL A 250 -10.37 -21.87 7.78
CA VAL A 250 -11.48 -22.05 8.74
C VAL A 250 -12.82 -21.96 8.01
N ALA A 251 -13.04 -20.93 7.19
CA ALA A 251 -14.28 -20.78 6.42
C ALA A 251 -14.55 -21.97 5.46
N ASN A 252 -13.50 -22.53 4.84
CA ASN A 252 -13.63 -23.72 4.00
C ASN A 252 -14.09 -24.95 4.81
N GLN A 253 -13.58 -25.10 6.02
CA GLN A 253 -13.93 -26.21 6.91
C GLN A 253 -15.34 -26.07 7.47
N ASP A 254 -15.72 -24.88 7.92
CA ASP A 254 -17.06 -24.59 8.45
C ASP A 254 -18.15 -24.85 7.41
N LEU A 255 -17.88 -24.49 6.14
CA LEU A 255 -18.77 -24.71 5.01
C LEU A 255 -18.69 -26.12 4.42
N LYS A 256 -17.80 -26.99 4.93
CA LYS A 256 -17.56 -28.36 4.45
C LYS A 256 -17.35 -28.45 2.93
N LEU A 257 -16.59 -27.51 2.38
CA LEU A 257 -16.35 -27.42 0.93
C LEU A 257 -15.48 -28.59 0.44
N GLN A 258 -15.71 -29.03 -0.80
CA GLN A 258 -14.94 -30.12 -1.40
C GLN A 258 -13.53 -29.64 -1.81
N ALA A 259 -12.61 -30.59 -1.99
CA ALA A 259 -11.26 -30.29 -2.47
C ALA A 259 -11.31 -29.51 -3.81
N GLY A 260 -10.68 -28.34 -3.84
CA GLY A 260 -10.66 -27.44 -5.01
C GLY A 260 -11.71 -26.32 -4.95
N GLN A 261 -12.68 -26.38 -4.04
CA GLN A 261 -13.57 -25.26 -3.76
C GLN A 261 -12.95 -24.32 -2.72
N GLN A 262 -13.30 -23.04 -2.81
CA GLN A 262 -12.88 -22.00 -1.86
C GLN A 262 -14.11 -21.23 -1.38
N ALA A 263 -14.12 -20.89 -0.09
CA ALA A 263 -15.13 -20.06 0.53
C ALA A 263 -15.13 -18.69 -0.13
N SER A 264 -16.32 -18.10 -0.25
CA SER A 264 -16.46 -16.75 -0.80
C SER A 264 -15.68 -15.73 0.05
N TYR A 265 -15.19 -14.67 -0.57
CA TYR A 265 -14.45 -13.63 0.14
C TYR A 265 -15.24 -13.05 1.32
N ALA A 266 -16.56 -12.89 1.18
CA ALA A 266 -17.43 -12.44 2.26
C ALA A 266 -17.44 -13.39 3.47
N ALA A 267 -17.45 -14.71 3.24
CA ALA A 267 -17.35 -15.69 4.32
C ALA A 267 -15.99 -15.62 5.03
N GLN A 268 -14.91 -15.48 4.26
CA GLN A 268 -13.55 -15.32 4.81
C GLN A 268 -13.43 -14.06 5.67
N MET A 269 -14.02 -12.94 5.21
CA MET A 269 -14.04 -11.67 5.96
C MET A 269 -14.89 -11.75 7.22
N HIS A 270 -16.02 -12.46 7.18
CA HIS A 270 -16.84 -12.70 8.36
C HIS A 270 -16.06 -13.49 9.42
N THR A 271 -15.42 -14.61 9.03
CA THR A 271 -14.56 -15.39 9.92
C THR A 271 -13.45 -14.52 10.52
N ARG A 272 -12.80 -13.68 9.70
CA ARG A 272 -11.80 -12.73 10.19
C ARG A 272 -12.37 -11.75 11.20
N GLN A 273 -13.53 -11.18 10.94
CA GLN A 273 -14.18 -10.24 11.85
C GLN A 273 -14.48 -10.87 13.21
N SER A 274 -14.92 -12.12 13.26
CA SER A 274 -15.17 -12.84 14.52
C SER A 274 -13.89 -13.08 15.34
N TYR A 275 -12.73 -13.29 14.69
CA TYR A 275 -11.45 -13.35 15.40
C TYR A 275 -10.92 -11.96 15.80
N ASP A 276 -11.03 -10.96 14.91
CA ASP A 276 -10.60 -9.57 15.17
C ASP A 276 -11.44 -8.92 16.31
N SER A 277 -12.69 -9.36 16.52
CA SER A 277 -13.54 -8.92 17.63
C SER A 277 -13.33 -9.70 18.93
N GLY A 278 -12.62 -10.83 18.89
CA GLY A 278 -12.50 -11.76 20.01
C GLY A 278 -13.77 -12.57 20.29
N GLU A 279 -14.75 -12.60 19.37
CA GLU A 279 -15.91 -13.48 19.46
C GLU A 279 -15.48 -14.95 19.36
N TRP A 280 -14.51 -15.24 18.49
CA TRP A 280 -13.94 -16.58 18.31
C TRP A 280 -12.52 -16.64 18.88
N ASN A 281 -12.21 -17.78 19.50
CA ASN A 281 -10.88 -18.05 20.03
C ASN A 281 -10.13 -19.02 19.13
N ILE A 282 -8.81 -18.85 19.01
CA ILE A 282 -7.96 -19.79 18.30
C ILE A 282 -7.43 -20.80 19.32
N PRO A 283 -7.81 -22.09 19.21
CA PRO A 283 -7.38 -23.10 20.17
C PRO A 283 -5.86 -23.31 20.10
N SER A 284 -5.31 -23.57 21.27
CA SER A 284 -3.91 -23.91 21.47
C SER A 284 -3.79 -25.39 21.82
N TYR A 285 -2.70 -25.99 21.40
CA TYR A 285 -2.41 -27.40 21.67
C TYR A 285 -0.97 -27.54 22.16
N THR A 286 -0.76 -28.39 23.15
CA THR A 286 0.57 -28.76 23.60
C THR A 286 1.18 -29.74 22.62
N LEU A 287 2.50 -29.65 22.46
CA LEU A 287 3.32 -30.56 21.68
C LEU A 287 4.27 -31.26 22.64
N GLN A 288 3.95 -32.48 23.04
CA GLN A 288 4.83 -33.30 23.85
C GLN A 288 5.83 -34.00 22.95
N CYS A 289 7.13 -33.72 23.10
CA CYS A 289 8.14 -34.51 22.43
C CYS A 289 8.20 -35.91 23.08
N ILE A 290 8.17 -36.96 22.26
CA ILE A 290 8.26 -38.35 22.71
C ILE A 290 9.50 -39.08 22.15
N GLY A 291 10.33 -38.38 21.38
CA GLY A 291 11.59 -38.91 20.87
C GLY A 291 12.11 -38.14 19.66
N TYR A 292 13.33 -38.46 19.26
CA TYR A 292 13.98 -37.93 18.07
C TYR A 292 14.59 -39.07 17.25
N ASP A 293 14.12 -39.27 16.02
CA ASP A 293 14.56 -40.35 15.15
C ASP A 293 15.71 -39.89 14.24
N VAL A 294 16.94 -40.17 14.67
CA VAL A 294 18.16 -39.79 13.94
C VAL A 294 18.21 -40.45 12.56
N ALA A 295 17.79 -41.71 12.46
CA ALA A 295 17.80 -42.45 11.21
C ALA A 295 16.83 -41.83 10.20
N LEU A 296 15.64 -41.39 10.66
CA LEU A 296 14.70 -40.63 9.82
C LEU A 296 15.29 -39.29 9.37
N CYS A 297 15.94 -38.54 10.26
CA CYS A 297 16.59 -37.27 9.93
C CYS A 297 17.64 -37.45 8.81
N GLU A 298 18.48 -38.47 8.93
CA GLU A 298 19.48 -38.83 7.92
C GLU A 298 18.82 -39.26 6.61
N ALA A 299 17.78 -40.09 6.66
CA ALA A 299 17.03 -40.53 5.48
C ALA A 299 16.38 -39.35 4.74
N LEU A 300 15.79 -38.40 5.46
CA LEU A 300 15.25 -37.16 4.90
C LEU A 300 16.34 -36.35 4.20
N THR A 301 17.49 -36.19 4.85
CA THR A 301 18.64 -35.43 4.32
C THR A 301 19.21 -36.07 3.05
N VAL A 302 19.39 -37.39 3.05
CA VAL A 302 19.88 -38.15 1.88
C VAL A 302 18.89 -38.07 0.72
N THR A 303 17.58 -38.20 1.01
CA THR A 303 16.53 -38.14 -0.02
C THR A 303 16.45 -36.75 -0.64
N ALA A 304 16.51 -35.70 0.17
CA ALA A 304 16.60 -34.32 -0.28
C ALA A 304 17.81 -34.08 -1.20
N ALA A 305 19.00 -34.57 -0.82
CA ALA A 305 20.20 -34.44 -1.62
C ALA A 305 20.08 -35.15 -2.99
N LYS A 306 19.46 -36.34 -3.04
CA LYS A 306 19.20 -37.08 -4.28
C LYS A 306 18.28 -36.28 -5.23
N LEU A 307 17.17 -35.76 -4.71
CA LEU A 307 16.22 -34.94 -5.48
C LEU A 307 16.87 -33.68 -6.06
N HIS A 308 17.78 -33.05 -5.33
CA HIS A 308 18.54 -31.90 -5.81
C HIS A 308 19.51 -32.27 -6.95
N SER A 309 20.16 -33.43 -6.86
CA SER A 309 21.06 -33.93 -7.91
C SER A 309 20.29 -34.23 -9.21
N GLU A 310 19.16 -34.92 -9.13
CA GLU A 310 18.34 -35.30 -10.29
C GLU A 310 17.78 -34.08 -11.04
N ARG A 311 17.34 -33.06 -10.30
CA ARG A 311 16.87 -31.78 -10.90
C ARG A 311 18.01 -31.02 -11.58
N SER A 312 19.22 -31.09 -11.05
CA SER A 312 20.40 -30.44 -11.64
C SER A 312 20.80 -31.10 -12.96
N ILE A 313 20.77 -32.42 -13.02
CA ILE A 313 21.05 -33.20 -14.25
C ILE A 313 19.98 -32.95 -15.32
N SER A 314 18.71 -32.89 -14.92
CA SER A 314 17.58 -32.67 -15.84
C SER A 314 17.62 -31.29 -16.52
N LYS A 315 18.13 -30.26 -15.84
CA LYS A 315 18.31 -28.93 -16.44
C LYS A 315 19.47 -28.90 -17.46
N LEU A 316 20.53 -29.66 -17.23
CA LEU A 316 21.69 -29.73 -18.13
C LEU A 316 21.40 -30.53 -19.42
N SER A 317 20.53 -31.54 -19.36
CA SER A 317 20.15 -32.34 -20.54
C SER A 317 19.19 -31.60 -21.48
N LEU A 318 18.32 -30.71 -20.97
CA LEU A 318 17.45 -29.87 -21.81
C LEU A 318 18.21 -28.77 -22.57
N GLY A 319 19.31 -28.25 -22.01
CA GLY A 319 20.09 -27.18 -22.63
C GLY A 319 20.93 -27.59 -23.86
N LYS A 320 21.17 -28.90 -24.08
CA LYS A 320 21.99 -29.38 -25.21
C LYS A 320 21.21 -29.74 -26.47
N ARG A 321 19.88 -29.60 -26.49
CA ARG A 321 19.04 -30.02 -27.63
C ARG A 321 18.50 -28.88 -28.52
N GLN A 322 19.02 -27.66 -28.37
CA GLN A 322 18.75 -26.54 -29.29
C GLN A 322 20.03 -26.09 -30.01
N ARG A 323 20.61 -26.95 -30.85
CA ARG A 323 21.51 -26.50 -31.93
C ARG A 323 21.54 -27.48 -33.08
N THR A 324 20.39 -27.70 -33.71
CA THR A 324 20.33 -28.35 -35.03
C THR A 324 19.39 -27.55 -35.93
N LYS A 325 20.03 -26.70 -36.75
CA LYS A 325 19.71 -26.32 -38.13
C LYS A 325 18.23 -26.35 -38.52
N THR A 326 17.64 -25.17 -38.63
CA THR A 326 16.54 -24.90 -39.57
C THR A 326 17.06 -24.93 -41.00
N PRO A 327 16.47 -25.74 -41.91
CA PRO A 327 16.54 -25.47 -43.34
C PRO A 327 15.47 -24.46 -43.72
N SER A 328 15.90 -23.51 -44.54
CA SER A 328 15.09 -22.59 -45.34
C SER A 328 14.08 -23.33 -46.22
N VAL A 329 12.79 -22.96 -46.19
CA VAL A 329 11.92 -22.96 -47.38
C VAL A 329 10.97 -21.75 -47.31
N SER A 330 10.87 -21.15 -48.48
CA SER A 330 10.14 -19.98 -48.94
C SER A 330 8.62 -19.98 -48.77
N GLY A 331 8.09 -18.78 -48.57
CA GLY A 331 6.96 -18.25 -49.35
C GLY A 331 5.56 -18.44 -48.77
N PHE A 332 4.99 -17.36 -48.20
CA PHE A 332 3.67 -16.90 -48.62
C PHE A 332 3.43 -15.45 -48.15
N GLU A 333 2.87 -14.65 -49.06
CA GLU A 333 2.55 -13.23 -48.96
C GLU A 333 1.20 -12.97 -48.27
N GLY A 334 1.02 -11.74 -47.76
CA GLY A 334 -0.28 -11.17 -47.32
C GLY A 334 -0.22 -10.62 -45.89
N SER A 335 0.27 -9.40 -45.65
CA SER A 335 -0.45 -8.13 -45.73
C SER A 335 -1.77 -8.10 -44.95
N THR A 336 -1.77 -7.53 -43.75
CA THR A 336 -2.52 -6.29 -43.44
C THR A 336 -1.99 -5.62 -42.17
N LYS A 337 -2.03 -4.29 -42.23
CA LYS A 337 -1.53 -3.28 -41.30
C LYS A 337 -2.34 -3.23 -39.99
N ALA A 338 -1.67 -2.95 -38.88
CA ALA A 338 -2.16 -2.05 -37.85
C ALA A 338 -0.98 -1.56 -36.98
N GLU A 339 -0.49 -0.36 -37.32
CA GLU A 339 0.46 0.40 -36.51
C GLU A 339 -0.29 0.99 -35.31
N GLY A 340 0.08 0.56 -34.09
CA GLY A 340 -0.31 1.20 -32.84
C GLY A 340 0.92 1.77 -32.15
N SER A 341 1.44 2.89 -32.66
CA SER A 341 2.53 3.63 -32.03
C SER A 341 2.01 4.37 -30.78
N ILE A 342 2.25 3.81 -29.60
CA ILE A 342 2.09 4.53 -28.33
C ILE A 342 3.35 5.37 -28.13
N LYS A 343 3.26 6.67 -28.44
CA LYS A 343 4.25 7.67 -28.06
C LYS A 343 4.19 7.87 -26.55
N LEU A 344 5.19 7.36 -25.84
CA LEU A 344 5.47 7.71 -24.45
C LEU A 344 5.98 9.16 -24.42
N VAL A 345 5.14 10.09 -23.98
CA VAL A 345 5.52 11.47 -23.71
C VAL A 345 6.35 11.46 -22.42
N ARG A 346 7.66 11.69 -22.55
CA ARG A 346 8.53 12.09 -21.45
C ARG A 346 8.08 13.47 -20.97
N ALA A 347 7.50 13.53 -19.78
CA ALA A 347 7.42 14.78 -19.03
C ALA A 347 8.84 15.12 -18.55
N ALA A 348 9.32 16.30 -18.96
CA ALA A 348 10.49 16.92 -18.38
C ALA A 348 10.07 17.50 -17.03
N GLU A 349 10.59 16.95 -15.95
CA GLU A 349 10.55 17.58 -14.64
C GLU A 349 11.58 18.72 -14.67
N SER A 350 11.09 19.95 -14.56
CA SER A 350 11.92 21.13 -14.35
C SER A 350 12.40 21.12 -12.90
N GLU A 351 13.71 21.08 -12.73
CA GLU A 351 14.41 21.50 -11.51
C GLU A 351 13.90 22.87 -11.09
N ASN A 352 13.27 22.94 -9.92
CA ASN A 352 13.12 24.20 -9.21
C ASN A 352 14.29 24.31 -8.24
N ASP A 353 15.20 25.22 -8.58
CA ASP A 353 16.22 25.76 -7.70
C ASP A 353 15.56 26.29 -6.41
N LEU A 354 15.83 25.59 -5.31
CA LEU A 354 15.58 26.10 -3.97
C LEU A 354 16.73 27.06 -3.65
N VAL A 355 16.44 28.35 -3.73
CA VAL A 355 17.32 29.40 -3.21
C VAL A 355 17.21 29.38 -1.68
N ASP A 356 18.29 28.91 -1.04
CA ASP A 356 18.56 29.14 0.38
C ASP A 356 18.67 30.65 0.64
N ALA A 357 17.71 31.19 1.38
CA ALA A 357 17.81 32.50 1.99
C ALA A 357 18.04 32.34 3.49
N SER A 358 19.28 32.54 3.91
CA SER A 358 19.67 32.77 5.29
C SER A 358 19.10 34.10 5.79
N SER A 359 18.40 34.08 6.92
CA SER A 359 18.38 35.17 7.92
C SER A 359 18.11 34.50 9.26
N ASP A 360 19.11 34.33 10.12
CA ASP A 360 19.57 35.33 11.08
C ASP A 360 18.44 35.79 12.01
N GLY A 361 18.53 35.39 13.29
CA GLY A 361 17.44 35.48 14.25
C GLY A 361 17.81 34.93 15.61
N THR A 362 18.88 35.49 16.16
CA THR A 362 19.35 35.36 17.55
C THR A 362 18.27 35.75 18.54
N GLU A 363 17.72 34.83 19.32
CA GLU A 363 17.21 35.12 20.67
C GLU A 363 17.45 33.92 21.60
N GLY A 364 18.29 34.15 22.60
CA GLY A 364 18.54 33.21 23.68
C GLY A 364 17.42 33.26 24.72
N PHE A 365 17.11 32.11 25.28
CA PHE A 365 16.47 32.02 26.59
C PHE A 365 17.09 30.86 27.36
N GLU A 366 18.01 31.22 28.26
CA GLU A 366 18.33 30.42 29.44
C GLU A 366 17.11 30.41 30.36
N LEU A 367 16.63 29.23 30.73
CA LEU A 367 15.81 29.08 31.93
C LEU A 367 16.30 27.87 32.73
N THR A 368 17.32 28.13 33.54
CA THR A 368 17.54 27.40 34.78
C THR A 368 16.38 27.66 35.73
N ARG A 369 15.76 26.60 36.26
CA ARG A 369 15.16 26.69 37.60
C ARG A 369 15.32 25.40 38.37
N ALA A 370 15.73 25.62 39.60
CA ALA A 370 16.15 24.68 40.60
C ALA A 370 14.97 23.93 41.24
N THR A 371 15.36 22.77 41.75
CA THR A 371 14.83 22.06 42.92
C THR A 371 14.16 22.93 43.98
N GLU A 372 13.01 22.46 44.46
CA GLU A 372 12.68 22.30 45.88
C GLU A 372 11.90 20.99 46.05
#